data_AF-T2JU00-F1
#
_entry.id   AF-T2JU00-F1
#
_cell.length_a   1.000
_cell.length_b   1.000
_cell.length_c   1.000
_cell.angle_alpha   90.00
_cell.angle_beta   90.00
_cell.angle_gamma   90.00
#
_symmetry.space_group_name_H-M   'P 1'
#
loop_
_entity.id
_entity.type
_entity.pdbx_description
1 polymer ?
#
loop_
_entity_poly.entity_id
_entity_poly.type
_entity_poly.pdbx_seq_one_letter_code
_entity_poly.pdbx_strand_id
1 'polypeptide(L)' 'MFDDGKEKPEPSTEGKAVGVDVGLTHFAITSDGSKFDKPRFLTKKEKNLKRKQQQLSRKTKGF' A
#
# COMPACT_ATOMS: atom_id res chain seq x y z
N MET A 1 3.18 6.18 -22.30
CA MET A 1 1.77 6.15 -21.90
C MET A 1 1.42 4.67 -21.85
N PHE A 2 1.29 4.09 -20.65
CA PHE A 2 1.01 2.67 -20.53
C PHE A 2 -0.49 2.49 -20.67
N ASP A 3 -0.92 1.92 -21.78
CA ASP A 3 -2.29 1.48 -22.00
C ASP A 3 -2.29 -0.05 -21.83
N ASP A 4 -2.87 -0.55 -20.74
CA ASP A 4 -2.74 -1.94 -20.29
C ASP A 4 -3.50 -2.96 -21.17
N GLY A 5 -3.97 -2.56 -22.37
CA GLY A 5 -4.55 -3.46 -23.38
C GLY A 5 -5.77 -4.27 -22.94
N LYS A 6 -6.35 -3.95 -21.79
CA LYS A 6 -7.53 -4.64 -21.24
C LYS A 6 -8.79 -3.85 -21.56
N GLU A 7 -9.80 -4.55 -22.07
CA GLU A 7 -11.14 -3.99 -22.24
C GLU A 7 -11.69 -3.48 -20.92
N LYS A 8 -12.22 -2.26 -20.96
CA LYS A 8 -12.80 -1.60 -19.80
C LYS A 8 -14.14 -2.28 -19.50
N PRO A 9 -14.40 -2.73 -18.26
CA PRO A 9 -15.66 -3.39 -17.94
C PRO A 9 -16.83 -2.42 -18.15
N GLU A 10 -17.96 -2.95 -18.63
CA GLU A 10 -19.18 -2.16 -18.74
C GLU A 10 -19.70 -1.77 -17.35
N PRO A 11 -20.15 -0.52 -17.16
CA PRO A 11 -20.69 -0.08 -15.88
C PRO A 11 -22.00 -0.82 -15.58
N SER A 12 -22.05 -1.54 -14.47
CA SER A 12 -23.28 -2.15 -13.95
C SER A 12 -23.98 -1.23 -12.96
N THR A 13 -25.31 -1.19 -13.01
CA THR A 13 -26.16 -0.53 -12.01
C THR A 13 -26.75 -1.52 -11.01
N GLU A 14 -26.42 -2.80 -11.14
CA GLU A 14 -26.90 -3.85 -10.26
C GLU A 14 -26.16 -3.79 -8.91
N GLY A 15 -26.92 -3.75 -7.82
CA GLY A 15 -26.39 -3.74 -6.45
C GLY A 15 -26.48 -2.38 -5.74
N LYS A 16 -25.97 -2.34 -4.51
CA LYS A 16 -25.96 -1.11 -3.69
C LYS A 16 -24.72 -0.29 -4.03
N ALA A 17 -24.92 1.00 -4.31
CA ALA A 17 -23.81 1.94 -4.44
C ALA A 17 -23.09 2.12 -3.09
N VAL A 18 -21.78 1.94 -3.09
CA VAL A 18 -20.91 2.16 -1.91
C VAL A 18 -19.84 3.18 -2.30
N GLY A 19 -19.82 4.32 -1.60
CA GLY A 19 -18.72 5.27 -1.72
C GLY A 19 -17.45 4.73 -1.06
N VAL A 20 -16.31 4.91 -1.71
CA VAL A 20 -14.98 4.50 -1.22
C VAL A 20 -14.11 5.74 -1.10
N ASP A 21 -13.64 6.04 0.10
CA ASP A 21 -12.64 7.07 0.38
C ASP A 21 -11.27 6.42 0.60
N VAL A 22 -10.23 6.95 -0.03
CA VAL A 22 -8.88 6.35 -0.07
C VAL A 22 -7.92 7.27 0.66
N GLY A 23 -7.35 6.82 1.78
CA GLY A 23 -6.66 7.68 2.74
C GLY A 23 -5.19 7.33 3.00
N LEU A 24 -4.48 8.25 3.65
CA LEU A 24 -3.10 8.04 4.13
C LEU A 24 -3.04 7.24 5.45
N THR A 25 -4.10 7.32 6.25
CA THR A 25 -4.22 6.66 7.55
C THR A 25 -4.73 5.22 7.39
N HIS A 26 -5.86 5.05 6.71
CA HIS A 26 -6.45 3.78 6.30
C HIS A 26 -6.43 3.67 4.78
N PHE A 27 -6.21 2.47 4.25
CA PHE A 27 -6.16 2.25 2.80
C PHE A 27 -7.48 2.61 2.13
N ALA A 28 -8.59 2.15 2.69
CA ALA A 28 -9.92 2.51 2.21
C ALA A 28 -10.93 2.57 3.36
N ILE A 29 -11.87 3.49 3.27
CA ILE A 29 -13.05 3.55 4.12
C ILE A 29 -14.27 3.58 3.22
N THR A 30 -15.25 2.74 3.51
CA THR A 30 -16.50 2.67 2.75
C THR A 30 -17.61 3.44 3.45
N SER A 31 -18.56 3.97 2.67
CA SER A 31 -19.75 4.66 3.19
C SER A 31 -20.65 3.78 4.08
N ASP A 32 -20.45 2.45 4.05
CA ASP A 32 -21.11 1.49 4.94
C ASP A 32 -20.40 1.31 6.30
N GLY A 33 -19.29 2.02 6.52
CA GLY A 33 -18.53 2.03 7.78
C GLY A 33 -17.37 1.03 7.83
N SER A 34 -17.16 0.20 6.80
CA SER A 34 -16.02 -0.71 6.75
C SER A 34 -14.69 0.05 6.59
N LYS A 35 -13.65 -0.43 7.27
CA LYS A 35 -12.31 0.17 7.24
C LYS A 35 -11.28 -0.88 6.83
N PHE A 36 -10.46 -0.52 5.85
CA PHE A 36 -9.40 -1.37 5.34
C PHE A 36 -8.05 -0.76 5.71
N ASP A 37 -7.25 -1.52 6.44
CA ASP A 37 -5.92 -1.08 6.89
C ASP A 37 -4.92 -1.06 5.74
N LYS A 38 -3.96 -0.12 5.82
CA LYS A 38 -2.87 -0.08 4.85
C LYS A 38 -1.85 -1.20 5.07
N PRO A 39 -1.48 -1.94 4.02
CA PRO A 39 -0.41 -2.93 4.13
C PRO A 39 0.92 -2.21 4.41
N ARG A 40 1.50 -2.45 5.60
CA ARG A 40 2.71 -1.74 6.09
C ARG A 40 4.02 -2.30 5.52
N PHE A 41 4.02 -2.78 4.27
CA PHE A 41 5.20 -3.42 3.66
C PHE A 41 6.37 -2.43 3.53
N LEU A 42 6.10 -1.20 3.10
CA LEU A 42 7.11 -0.17 2.91
C LEU A 42 7.77 0.19 4.25
N THR A 43 6.97 0.52 5.25
CA THR A 43 7.46 0.84 6.60
C THR A 43 8.28 -0.30 7.22
N LYS A 44 7.89 -1.56 6.98
CA LYS A 44 8.66 -2.73 7.46
C LYS A 44 10.02 -2.83 6.74
N LYS A 45 10.04 -2.65 5.42
CA LYS A 45 11.28 -2.67 4.63
C LYS A 45 12.21 -1.52 5.01
N GLU A 46 11.70 -0.30 5.19
CA GLU A 46 12.47 0.87 5.63
C GLU A 46 13.12 0.65 7.01
N LYS A 47 12.36 0.15 8.00
CA LYS A 47 12.91 -0.19 9.32
C LYS A 47 14.02 -1.23 9.23
N ASN A 48 13.83 -2.25 8.40
CA ASN A 48 14.85 -3.29 8.19
C ASN A 48 16.09 -2.72 7.50
N LEU A 49 15.93 -1.86 6.49
CA LEU A 49 17.03 -1.19 5.80
C LEU A 49 17.85 -0.35 6.79
N LYS A 50 17.19 0.49 7.61
CA LYS A 50 17.83 1.31 8.65
C LYS A 50 18.65 0.46 9.62
N ARG A 51 18.09 -0.66 10.10
CA ARG A 51 18.79 -1.61 10.98
C ARG A 51 20.04 -2.20 10.32
N LYS A 52 19.93 -2.64 9.07
CA LYS A 52 21.06 -3.20 8.30
C LYS A 52 22.14 -2.16 8.05
N GLN A 53 21.77 -0.93 7.70
CA GLN A 53 22.71 0.18 7.53
C GLN A 53 23.47 0.50 8.83
N GLN A 54 22.78 0.52 9.97
CA GLN A 54 23.42 0.73 11.28
C GLN A 54 24.34 -0.42 11.69
N GLN A 55 23.97 -1.67 11.39
CA GLN A 55 24.86 -2.81 11.62
C GLN A 55 26.09 -2.73 10.73
N LEU A 56 25.92 -2.39 9.45
CA LEU A 56 27.00 -2.24 8.50
C LEU A 56 27.97 -1.13 8.91
N SER A 57 27.46 0.03 9.37
CA SER A 57 28.32 1.15 9.78
C SER A 57 29.18 0.86 11.00
N ARG A 58 28.76 -0.10 11.85
CA ARG A 58 29.49 -0.53 13.04
C ARG A 58 30.46 -1.67 12.78
N LYS A 59 30.41 -2.31 11.61
CA LYS A 59 31.38 -3.35 11.24
C LYS A 59 32.68 -2.68 10.82
N THR A 60 33.78 -3.05 11.47
CA THR A 60 35.13 -2.70 11.01
C THR A 60 35.35 -3.34 9.64
N LYS A 61 35.73 -2.55 8.65
CA LYS A 61 36.13 -3.08 7.33
C LYS A 61 37.45 -3.84 7.50
N GLY A 62 37.42 -5.13 7.23
CA GLY A 62 38.60 -5.99 7.19
C GLY A 62 39.00 -6.52 8.57
N PHE A 63 39.10 -7.84 8.67
CA PHE A 63 40.41 -8.43 8.86
C PHE A 63 40.86 -8.94 7.49
#